data_AF-A0A8B8FP46-F1
#
_entry.id   AF-A0A8B8FP46-F1
#
_cell.length_a   1.000
_cell.length_b   1.000
_cell.length_c   1.000
_cell.angle_alpha   90.00
_cell.angle_beta   90.00
_cell.angle_gamma   90.00
#
_symmetry.space_group_name_H-M   'P 1'
#
loop_
_entity.id
_entity.type
_entity.pdbx_description
1 polymer ?
#
loop_
_entity_poly.entity_id
_entity_poly.type
_entity_poly.pdbx_seq_one_letter_code
_entity_poly.pdbx_strand_id
1 'polypeptide(L)'
;MPKPSEEVWRESEEGFREKWNFPNAIAAIDGKHVLIQAPPHSGSNYFCYKKHFSTVLLALVDANYKFIVVDIGAFGKNSDASILRNSNLGKGLQNGTLNIPSPKILPGGSDVLPHVIMKLSHYARI
;
A
#
# COMPACT_ATOMS: atom_id res chain seq x y z
N MET A 1 -11.77 5.57 -3.05
CA MET A 1 -11.03 4.30 -2.94
C MET A 1 -12.00 3.24 -2.42
N PRO A 2 -12.26 2.15 -3.16
CA PRO A 2 -13.10 1.05 -2.67
C PRO A 2 -12.43 0.37 -1.47
N LYS A 3 -13.24 -0.11 -0.53
CA LYS A 3 -12.75 -0.82 0.66
C LYS A 3 -12.70 -2.32 0.35
N PRO A 4 -11.54 -2.99 0.53
CA PRO A 4 -11.47 -4.44 0.40
C PRO A 4 -12.40 -5.13 1.41
N SER A 5 -12.96 -6.28 1.05
CA SER A 5 -13.66 -7.13 2.00
C SER A 5 -12.66 -7.90 2.87
N GLU A 6 -13.13 -8.43 3.99
CA GLU A 6 -12.31 -9.32 4.83
C GLU A 6 -11.80 -10.55 4.05
N GLU A 7 -12.61 -11.05 3.11
CA GLU A 7 -12.25 -12.19 2.26
C GLU A 7 -11.03 -11.91 1.37
N VAL A 8 -10.97 -10.72 0.75
CA VAL A 8 -9.81 -10.32 -0.06
C VAL A 8 -8.51 -10.35 0.76
N TRP A 9 -8.59 -9.94 2.03
CA TRP A 9 -7.42 -10.01 2.91
C TRP A 9 -7.03 -11.43 3.25
N ARG A 10 -7.99 -12.33 3.50
CA ARG A 10 -7.74 -13.74 3.79
C ARG A 10 -7.12 -14.48 2.59
N GLU A 11 -7.66 -14.26 1.39
CA GLU A 11 -7.11 -14.82 0.15
C GLU A 11 -5.67 -14.34 -0.08
N SER A 12 -5.42 -13.04 0.11
CA SER A 12 -4.07 -12.48 -0.01
C SER A 12 -3.11 -13.09 1.01
N GLU A 13 -3.56 -13.25 2.25
CA GLU A 13 -2.79 -13.82 3.35
C GLU A 13 -2.41 -15.28 3.13
N GLU A 14 -3.34 -16.07 2.62
CA GLU A 14 -3.09 -17.45 2.19
C GLU A 14 -2.03 -17.48 1.09
N GLY A 15 -2.14 -16.58 0.11
CA GLY A 15 -1.12 -16.43 -0.93
C GLY A 15 0.27 -16.10 -0.37
N PHE A 16 0.37 -15.20 0.62
CA PHE A 16 1.64 -14.86 1.26
C PHE A 16 2.21 -16.03 2.07
N ARG A 17 1.35 -16.74 2.79
CA ARG A 17 1.74 -17.95 3.52
C ARG A 17 2.30 -19.02 2.59
N GLU A 18 1.62 -19.31 1.47
CA GLU A 18 1.97 -20.42 0.60
C GLU A 18 3.14 -20.13 -0.34
N LYS A 19 3.18 -18.93 -0.93
CA LYS A 19 4.19 -18.58 -1.95
C LYS A 19 5.46 -17.99 -1.36
N TRP A 20 5.31 -17.27 -0.26
CA TRP A 20 6.39 -16.47 0.33
C TRP A 20 6.79 -16.95 1.72
N ASN A 21 6.16 -18.02 2.24
CA ASN A 21 6.36 -18.55 3.58
C ASN A 21 6.24 -17.45 4.66
N PHE A 22 5.32 -16.51 4.45
CA PHE A 22 5.14 -15.36 5.33
C PHE A 22 3.69 -15.33 5.86
N PRO A 23 3.38 -16.07 6.94
CA PRO A 23 2.05 -16.07 7.54
C PRO A 23 1.68 -14.69 8.08
N ASN A 24 0.38 -14.37 8.15
CA ASN A 24 -0.18 -13.09 8.60
C ASN A 24 0.20 -11.85 7.75
N ALA A 25 1.00 -11.97 6.68
CA ALA A 25 1.18 -10.89 5.73
C ALA A 25 -0.05 -10.80 4.82
N ILE A 26 -0.69 -9.64 4.74
CA ILE A 26 -1.94 -9.46 4.00
C ILE A 26 -1.79 -8.60 2.74
N ALA A 27 -0.68 -7.87 2.62
CA ALA A 27 -0.35 -7.07 1.45
C ALA A 27 1.11 -6.63 1.47
N ALA A 28 1.58 -6.19 0.30
CA ALA A 28 2.78 -5.38 0.19
C ALA A 28 2.45 -3.98 -0.35
N ILE A 29 3.09 -2.94 0.20
CA ILE A 29 2.90 -1.54 -0.16
C ILE A 29 4.10 -0.99 -0.94
N ASP A 30 3.81 -0.21 -1.99
CA ASP A 30 4.81 0.64 -2.65
C ASP A 30 4.21 1.92 -3.23
N GLY A 31 5.06 2.91 -3.43
CA GLY A 31 4.73 4.19 -4.05
C GLY A 31 5.45 4.36 -5.38
N LYS A 32 4.72 4.75 -6.43
CA LYS A 32 5.25 5.01 -7.77
C LYS A 32 4.96 6.42 -8.23
N HIS A 33 6.00 7.12 -8.69
CA HIS A 33 5.83 8.37 -9.41
C HIS A 33 5.34 8.09 -10.84
N VAL A 34 4.16 8.60 -11.16
CA VAL A 34 3.60 8.61 -12.51
C VAL A 34 3.88 9.98 -13.12
N LEU A 35 4.60 10.01 -14.23
CA LEU A 35 4.90 11.26 -14.94
C LEU A 35 3.60 11.86 -15.46
N ILE A 36 3.46 13.18 -15.29
CA ILE A 36 2.33 13.94 -15.81
C ILE A 36 2.84 15.19 -16.51
N GLN A 37 2.04 15.73 -17.42
CA GLN A 37 2.20 17.11 -17.82
C GLN A 37 1.82 18.01 -16.64
N ALA A 38 2.56 19.11 -16.44
CA ALA A 38 2.28 20.07 -15.40
C ALA A 38 0.83 20.56 -15.51
N PRO A 39 -0.01 20.37 -14.46
CA PRO A 39 -1.36 20.90 -14.49
C PRO A 39 -1.35 22.44 -14.54
N PRO A 40 -2.32 23.09 -15.22
CA PRO A 40 -2.40 24.54 -15.26
C PRO A 40 -2.38 25.15 -13.86
N HIS A 41 -1.62 26.24 -13.68
CA HIS A 41 -1.51 26.97 -12.41
C HIS A 41 -1.03 26.14 -11.20
N SER A 42 -0.37 25.00 -11.40
CA SER A 42 0.06 24.12 -10.29
C SER A 42 1.32 24.57 -9.55
N GLY A 43 2.06 25.54 -10.09
CA GLY A 43 3.41 25.87 -9.64
C GLY A 43 4.29 24.61 -9.59
N SER A 44 5.08 24.47 -8.53
CA SER A 44 5.97 23.32 -8.30
C SER A 44 5.33 22.17 -7.51
N ASN A 45 4.01 22.17 -7.27
CA ASN A 45 3.37 21.14 -6.44
C ASN A 45 3.61 19.72 -6.94
N TYR A 46 3.53 19.50 -8.25
CA TYR A 46 3.79 18.19 -8.85
C TYR A 46 5.26 17.98 -9.24
N PHE A 47 6.12 19.00 -9.09
CA PHE A 47 7.53 18.90 -9.46
C PHE A 47 8.29 18.09 -8.41
N CYS A 48 8.74 16.90 -8.79
CA CYS A 48 9.45 15.99 -7.88
C CYS A 48 10.96 16.26 -7.86
N TYR A 49 11.65 15.67 -6.89
CA TYR A 49 13.11 15.78 -6.74
C TYR A 49 13.90 15.29 -7.96
N LYS A 50 13.30 14.44 -8.80
CA LYS A 50 13.89 13.96 -10.06
C LYS A 50 13.75 14.96 -11.22
N LYS A 51 13.35 16.21 -10.95
CA LYS A 51 13.18 17.29 -11.93
C LYS A 51 12.12 17.04 -13.01
N HIS A 52 11.06 16.30 -12.66
CA HIS A 52 9.91 16.05 -13.55
C HIS A 52 8.61 16.35 -12.80
N PHE A 53 7.52 16.62 -13.54
CA PHE A 53 6.19 16.67 -12.94
C PHE A 53 5.63 15.26 -12.78
N SER A 54 5.17 14.93 -11.57
CA SER A 54 4.61 13.63 -11.26
C SER A 54 3.50 13.72 -10.22
N THR A 55 2.55 12.81 -10.32
CA THR A 55 1.67 12.44 -9.21
C THR A 55 2.12 11.10 -8.66
N VAL A 56 1.87 10.84 -7.38
CA VAL A 56 2.23 9.57 -6.75
C VAL A 56 1.00 8.66 -6.68
N LEU A 57 1.23 7.42 -7.11
CA LEU A 57 0.35 6.27 -6.93
C LEU A 57 0.90 5.46 -5.75
N LEU A 58 0.09 5.29 -4.72
CA LEU A 58 0.37 4.41 -3.59
C LEU A 58 -0.52 3.19 -3.71
N ALA A 59 0.05 1.99 -3.68
CA ALA A 59 -0.71 0.76 -3.89
C ALA A 59 -0.38 -0.32 -2.87
N LEU A 60 -1.41 -1.11 -2.53
CA LEU A 60 -1.29 -2.40 -1.87
C LEU A 60 -1.51 -3.49 -2.90
N VAL A 61 -0.64 -4.49 -2.91
CA VAL A 61 -0.73 -5.67 -3.75
C VAL A 61 -0.79 -6.96 -2.94
N ASP A 62 -1.46 -7.97 -3.49
CA ASP A 62 -1.50 -9.33 -2.96
C ASP A 62 -0.19 -10.09 -3.25
N ALA A 63 -0.13 -11.35 -2.79
CA ALA A 63 0.99 -12.25 -3.03
C ALA A 63 1.23 -12.60 -4.51
N ASN A 64 0.31 -12.24 -5.41
CA ASN A 64 0.37 -12.43 -6.86
C ASN A 64 0.68 -11.14 -7.61
N TYR A 65 1.07 -10.06 -6.90
CA TYR A 65 1.26 -8.72 -7.46
C TYR A 65 0.00 -8.09 -8.07
N LYS A 66 -1.20 -8.54 -7.67
CA LYS A 66 -2.48 -7.94 -8.06
C LYS A 66 -2.83 -6.82 -7.09
N PHE A 67 -3.37 -5.72 -7.62
CA PHE A 67 -3.82 -4.60 -6.79
C PHE A 67 -5.00 -4.96 -5.89
N ILE A 68 -4.84 -4.72 -4.59
CA ILE A 68 -5.93 -4.75 -3.60
C ILE A 68 -6.47 -3.33 -3.40
N VAL A 69 -5.56 -2.36 -3.24
CA VAL A 69 -5.89 -0.95 -3.05
C VAL A 69 -4.97 -0.10 -3.90
N VAL A 70 -5.52 0.94 -4.50
CA VAL A 70 -4.77 1.98 -5.21
C VAL A 70 -5.29 3.35 -4.76
N ASP A 71 -4.37 4.21 -4.34
CA ASP A 71 -4.63 5.61 -3.95
C ASP A 71 -3.73 6.54 -4.79
N ILE A 72 -4.32 7.43 -5.57
CA ILE A 72 -3.64 8.28 -6.56
C ILE A 72 -3.98 9.74 -6.28
N GLY A 73 -3.00 10.62 -6.47
CA GLY A 73 -3.24 12.07 -6.47
C GLY A 73 -2.33 12.85 -5.55
N ALA A 74 -1.41 12.16 -4.85
CA ALA A 74 -0.41 12.84 -4.05
C ALA A 74 0.55 13.65 -4.93
N PHE A 75 1.00 14.78 -4.37
CA PHE A 75 1.96 15.68 -5.00
C PHE A 75 3.35 15.05 -5.08
N GLY A 76 3.98 15.10 -6.27
CA GLY A 76 5.31 14.53 -6.51
C GLY A 76 6.44 15.13 -5.67
N LYS A 77 6.25 16.30 -5.05
CA LYS A 77 7.21 16.90 -4.12
C LYS A 77 7.20 16.28 -2.71
N ASN A 78 6.14 15.55 -2.36
CA ASN A 78 5.96 15.03 -1.00
C ASN A 78 6.78 13.74 -0.78
N SER A 79 7.23 13.51 0.45
CA SER A 79 7.90 12.27 0.84
C SER A 79 6.91 11.11 1.02
N ASP A 80 7.37 9.86 0.86
CA ASP A 80 6.56 8.64 1.02
C ASP A 80 5.76 8.63 2.33
N ALA A 81 6.40 9.02 3.44
CA ALA A 81 5.75 9.05 4.76
C ALA A 81 4.61 10.09 4.82
N SER A 82 4.81 11.26 4.20
CA SER A 82 3.77 12.30 4.12
C SER A 82 2.63 11.85 3.22
N ILE A 83 2.94 11.16 2.12
CA ILE A 83 1.95 10.63 1.18
C ILE A 83 1.10 9.56 1.86
N LEU A 84 1.72 8.57 2.51
CA LEU A 84 1.01 7.54 3.25
C LEU A 84 0.10 8.15 4.31
N ARG A 85 0.62 9.01 5.19
CA ARG A 85 -0.16 9.62 6.27
C ARG A 85 -1.38 10.42 5.78
N ASN A 86 -1.25 11.11 4.65
CA ASN A 86 -2.32 11.97 4.13
C ASN A 86 -3.29 11.25 3.19
N SER A 87 -2.91 10.08 2.65
CA SER A 87 -3.71 9.25 1.76
C SER A 87 -4.98 8.70 2.43
N ASN A 88 -6.00 8.38 1.63
CA ASN A 88 -7.18 7.66 2.13
C ASN A 88 -6.80 6.26 2.62
N LEU A 89 -5.79 5.63 1.99
CA LEU A 89 -5.21 4.38 2.46
C LEU A 89 -4.67 4.50 3.89
N GLY A 90 -3.77 5.46 4.16
CA GLY A 90 -3.16 5.63 5.48
C GLY A 90 -4.18 6.01 6.56
N LYS A 91 -5.13 6.91 6.24
CA LYS A 91 -6.25 7.21 7.14
C LYS A 91 -7.12 5.99 7.39
N GLY A 92 -7.34 5.17 6.36
CA GLY A 92 -8.10 3.93 6.45
C GLY A 92 -7.46 2.92 7.41
N LEU A 93 -6.13 2.75 7.31
CA LEU A 93 -5.33 1.91 8.20
C LEU A 93 -5.38 2.42 9.64
N GLN A 94 -5.16 3.72 9.86
CA GLN A 94 -5.17 4.32 11.20
C GLN A 94 -6.53 4.20 11.89
N ASN A 95 -7.62 4.34 11.14
CA ASN A 95 -8.98 4.30 11.68
C ASN A 95 -9.58 2.88 11.71
N GLY A 96 -8.84 1.84 11.27
CA GLY A 96 -9.35 0.47 11.23
C GLY A 96 -10.52 0.25 10.25
N THR A 97 -10.61 1.06 9.19
CA THR A 97 -11.80 1.08 8.29
C THR A 97 -11.62 0.29 6.98
N LEU A 98 -10.55 -0.52 6.88
CA LEU A 98 -10.22 -1.32 5.70
C LEU A 98 -10.65 -2.78 5.80
N ASN A 99 -11.45 -3.16 6.80
CA ASN A 99 -11.92 -4.52 7.03
C ASN A 99 -10.80 -5.56 7.17
N ILE A 100 -9.65 -5.17 7.74
CA ILE A 100 -8.54 -6.09 8.02
C ILE A 100 -9.03 -7.11 9.09
N PRO A 101 -8.84 -8.42 8.88
CA PRO A 101 -9.25 -9.43 9.85
C PRO A 101 -8.58 -9.25 11.21
N SER A 102 -9.25 -9.72 12.26
CA SER A 102 -8.71 -9.73 13.62
C SER A 102 -7.39 -10.47 13.72
N PRO A 103 -6.47 -10.07 14.61
CA PRO A 103 -5.21 -10.78 14.88
C PRO A 103 -5.39 -12.28 15.10
N LYS A 104 -4.39 -13.08 14.73
CA LYS A 104 -4.45 -14.54 14.83
C LYS A 104 -3.12 -15.17 15.23
N ILE A 105 -3.19 -16.42 15.70
CA ILE A 105 -2.02 -17.20 16.11
C ILE A 105 -1.24 -17.63 14.87
N LEU A 106 0.09 -17.51 14.92
CA LEU A 106 0.96 -18.01 13.86
C LEU A 106 1.04 -19.55 13.85
N PRO A 107 1.25 -20.18 12.69
CA PRO A 107 1.50 -21.62 12.63
C PRO A 107 2.64 -22.03 13.57
N GLY A 108 2.35 -22.92 14.53
CA GLY A 108 3.33 -23.42 15.51
C GLY A 108 3.64 -22.46 16.68
N GLY A 109 2.96 -21.33 16.78
CA GLY A 109 3.09 -20.38 17.89
C GLY A 109 1.96 -20.49 18.92
N SER A 110 2.10 -19.77 20.03
CA SER A 110 1.08 -19.57 21.06
C SER A 110 0.49 -18.17 21.09
N ASP A 111 1.20 -17.20 20.52
CA ASP A 111 0.87 -15.78 20.65
C ASP A 111 -0.02 -15.30 19.50
N VAL A 112 -1.03 -14.51 19.84
CA VAL A 112 -1.90 -13.83 18.88
C VAL A 112 -1.16 -12.61 18.33
N LEU A 113 -0.91 -12.59 17.02
CA LEU A 113 -0.15 -11.53 16.36
C LEU A 113 -1.00 -10.80 15.31
N PRO A 114 -0.78 -9.48 15.12
CA PRO A 114 -1.51 -8.71 14.12
C PRO A 114 -1.14 -9.13 12.70
N HIS A 115 -2.03 -8.84 11.76
CA HIS A 115 -1.71 -8.88 10.34
C HIS A 115 -0.72 -7.77 9.97
N VAL A 116 0.17 -8.04 9.03
CA VAL A 116 1.22 -7.10 8.61
C VAL A 116 1.13 -6.73 7.13
N ILE A 117 1.48 -5.48 6.83
CA ILE A 117 1.68 -4.99 5.46
C ILE A 117 3.17 -4.76 5.28
N MET A 118 3.76 -5.42 4.29
CA MET A 118 5.20 -5.34 4.01
C MET A 118 5.49 -4.16 3.08
N LYS A 119 6.66 -3.52 3.20
CA LYS A 119 7.12 -2.59 2.17
C LYS A 119 7.81 -3.38 1.05
N LEU A 120 7.42 -3.16 -0.21
CA LEU A 120 8.18 -3.72 -1.33
C LEU A 120 9.56 -3.06 -1.41
N SER A 121 10.60 -3.89 -1.57
CA SER A 121 11.96 -3.40 -1.74
C SER A 121 12.17 -2.89 -3.17
N HIS A 122 13.23 -2.11 -3.38
CA HIS A 122 13.55 -1.50 -4.68
C HIS A 122 13.66 -2.47 -5.86
N TYR A 123 13.88 -3.77 -5.59
CA TYR A 123 13.98 -4.83 -6.58
C TYR A 123 12.61 -5.35 -7.05
N ALA A 124 11.55 -5.14 -6.28
CA ALA A 124 10.18 -5.51 -6.62
C ALA A 124 9.38 -4.22 -6.84
N ARG A 125 9.33 -3.74 -8.09
CA ARG A 125 8.62 -2.51 -8.45
C ARG A 125 7.22 -2.81 -8.96
N ILE A 126 6.27 -1.98 -8.55
CA ILE A 126 4.95 -1.82 -9.18
C ILE A 126 5.11 -0.99 -10.48
#